data_AF-A0A1H6DYC9-F1
#
_entry.id   AF-A0A1H6DYC9-F1
#
_cell.length_a   1.000
_cell.length_b   1.000
_cell.length_c   1.000
_cell.angle_alpha   90.00
_cell.angle_beta   90.00
_cell.angle_gamma   90.00
#
_symmetry.space_group_name_H-M   'P 1'
#
loop_
_entity.id
_entity.type
_entity.pdbx_description
1 polymer ?
#
loop_
_entity_poly.entity_id
_entity_poly.type
_entity_poly.pdbx_seq_one_letter_code
_entity_poly.pdbx_strand_id
1 'polypeptide(L)'
;MGQAVLGVKDHCGWAVLVAIGGVPEAPEVLMRERVVLLADPDLPEQPYHAAAGLGVAAAGELISRVERAACTASRDALATAARKLTGDGHDVLGVALDLGAVGAGRMTLPDKLAEVLAKHHFLHGAEGELYHEALAEAARTEGLAVSRYDFKELRDTAAHLLGPGVVGRVDGLRSQVGSPWTRDHKDAALAALLVLDGEPR
;
A
#
# COMPACT_ATOMS: atom_id res chain seq x y z
N MET A 1 -0.42 -8.17 -24.63
CA MET A 1 -0.01 -7.50 -23.38
C MET A 1 -0.09 -8.53 -22.26
N GLY A 2 0.92 -8.64 -21.41
CA GLY A 2 0.81 -9.44 -20.18
C GLY A 2 -0.06 -8.70 -19.16
N GLN A 3 -0.59 -9.37 -18.15
CA GLN A 3 -1.30 -8.71 -17.05
C GLN A 3 -0.34 -8.42 -15.90
N ALA A 4 -0.60 -7.35 -15.16
CA ALA A 4 0.15 -6.97 -13.98
C ALA A 4 -0.77 -6.38 -12.89
N VAL A 5 -0.43 -6.65 -11.63
CA VAL A 5 -1.02 -5.97 -10.47
C VAL A 5 0.09 -5.38 -9.62
N LEU A 6 -0.13 -4.18 -9.08
CA LEU A 6 0.75 -3.53 -8.12
C LEU A 6 0.36 -3.90 -6.69
N GLY A 7 1.25 -4.54 -5.96
CA GLY A 7 1.13 -4.69 -4.52
C GLY A 7 1.88 -3.58 -3.80
N VAL A 8 1.28 -3.02 -2.75
CA VAL A 8 1.89 -1.95 -1.98
C VAL A 8 1.94 -2.32 -0.51
N LYS A 9 3.12 -2.16 0.10
CA LYS A 9 3.26 -2.08 1.55
C LYS A 9 3.81 -0.72 1.92
N ASP A 10 2.96 0.08 2.52
CA ASP A 10 3.26 1.43 2.97
C ASP A 10 3.72 1.48 4.42
N HIS A 11 4.40 2.58 4.69
CA HIS A 11 4.80 3.10 5.99
C HIS A 11 4.57 4.62 5.95
N CYS A 12 4.66 5.28 7.09
CA CYS A 12 4.51 6.72 7.15
C CYS A 12 5.57 7.40 6.24
N GLY A 13 5.12 8.05 5.17
CA GLY A 13 5.97 8.81 4.24
C GLY A 13 6.59 8.03 3.08
N TRP A 14 6.45 6.71 3.01
CA TRP A 14 7.05 5.89 1.93
C TRP A 14 6.38 4.53 1.76
N ALA A 15 6.61 3.87 0.63
CA ALA A 15 6.13 2.50 0.40
C ALA A 15 7.09 1.63 -0.40
N VAL A 16 6.92 0.32 -0.28
CA VAL A 16 7.41 -0.68 -1.25
C VAL A 16 6.31 -0.95 -2.27
N LEU A 17 6.65 -0.87 -3.54
CA LEU A 17 5.81 -1.31 -4.67
C LEU A 17 6.42 -2.58 -5.25
N VAL A 18 5.59 -3.60 -5.46
CA VAL A 18 5.95 -4.80 -6.20
C VAL A 18 4.90 -5.07 -7.27
N ALA A 19 5.30 -5.08 -8.54
CA ALA A 19 4.41 -5.51 -9.61
C ALA A 19 4.57 -7.01 -9.85
N ILE A 20 3.45 -7.72 -9.84
CA ILE A 20 3.40 -9.15 -10.11
C ILE A 20 2.65 -9.40 -11.41
N GLY A 21 3.23 -10.26 -12.25
CA GLY A 21 2.60 -10.88 -13.41
C GLY A 21 2.68 -12.42 -13.33
N GLY A 22 2.31 -13.08 -14.42
CA GLY A 22 2.32 -14.54 -14.50
C GLY A 22 1.08 -15.18 -13.89
N VAL A 23 1.23 -16.38 -13.33
CA VAL A 23 0.14 -17.16 -12.70
C VAL A 23 0.56 -17.64 -11.31
N PRO A 24 -0.36 -18.04 -10.41
CA PRO A 24 -0.01 -18.47 -9.05
C PRO A 24 1.03 -19.59 -8.94
N GLU A 25 1.12 -20.47 -9.94
CA GLU A 25 2.11 -21.54 -10.03
C GLU A 25 3.50 -21.05 -10.45
N ALA A 26 3.56 -19.94 -11.19
CA ALA A 26 4.76 -19.33 -11.74
C ALA A 26 4.64 -17.79 -11.71
N PRO A 27 4.63 -17.17 -10.51
CA PRO A 27 4.55 -15.73 -10.40
C PRO A 27 5.86 -15.09 -10.86
N GLU A 28 5.76 -13.91 -11.46
CA GLU A 28 6.89 -13.14 -11.97
C GLU A 28 6.91 -11.74 -11.35
N VAL A 29 8.08 -11.32 -10.86
CA VAL A 29 8.27 -9.94 -10.40
C VAL A 29 8.65 -9.06 -11.59
N LEU A 30 7.72 -8.22 -12.03
CA LEU A 30 7.93 -7.29 -13.14
C LEU A 30 8.64 -6.01 -12.69
N MET A 31 8.40 -5.60 -11.45
CA MET A 31 8.98 -4.39 -10.86
C MET A 31 9.05 -4.53 -9.35
N ARG A 32 10.10 -3.95 -8.76
CA ARG A 32 10.27 -3.82 -7.31
C ARG A 32 10.94 -2.50 -7.00
N GLU A 33 10.23 -1.59 -6.35
CA GLU A 33 10.72 -0.23 -6.08
C GLU A 33 10.33 0.23 -4.67
N ARG A 34 11.14 1.12 -4.10
CA ARG A 34 10.78 1.92 -2.92
C ARG A 34 10.41 3.31 -3.42
N VAL A 35 9.23 3.80 -3.06
CA VAL A 35 8.73 5.13 -3.44
C VAL A 35 8.55 6.00 -2.21
N VAL A 36 8.65 7.32 -2.42
CA VAL A 36 8.37 8.33 -1.40
C VAL A 36 6.90 8.73 -1.52
N LEU A 37 6.18 8.68 -0.41
CA LEU A 37 4.78 9.09 -0.31
C LEU A 37 4.62 10.45 0.38
N LEU A 38 5.71 11.05 0.88
CA LEU A 38 5.71 12.43 1.34
C LEU A 38 7.09 13.03 1.03
N ALA A 39 7.17 13.86 -0.02
CA ALA A 39 8.44 14.41 -0.49
C ALA A 39 8.76 15.80 0.07
N ASP A 40 7.76 16.50 0.63
CA ASP A 40 7.94 17.84 1.20
C ASP A 40 8.69 17.74 2.54
N PRO A 41 9.94 18.24 2.64
CA PRO A 41 10.74 18.14 3.85
C PRO A 41 10.20 19.00 5.01
N ASP A 42 9.32 19.96 4.73
CA ASP A 42 8.70 20.82 5.75
C ASP A 42 7.46 20.17 6.38
N LEU A 43 7.06 18.98 5.89
CA LEU A 43 5.91 18.24 6.38
C LEU A 43 6.34 16.97 7.14
N PRO A 44 5.76 16.70 8.32
CA PRO A 44 6.08 15.50 9.08
C PRO A 44 5.44 14.26 8.45
N GLU A 45 6.22 13.17 8.33
CA GLU A 45 5.69 11.86 7.89
C GLU A 45 4.62 11.31 8.85
N GLN A 46 4.66 11.73 10.12
CA GLN A 46 3.75 11.34 11.20
C GLN A 46 2.96 12.57 11.70
N PRO A 47 1.97 13.05 10.92
CA PRO A 47 1.27 14.31 11.21
C PRO A 47 0.44 14.27 12.48
N TYR A 48 -0.09 13.11 12.89
CA TYR A 48 -0.90 13.02 14.11
C TYR A 48 0.00 13.09 15.36
N HIS A 49 1.20 12.49 15.31
CA HIS A 49 2.20 12.69 16.36
C HIS A 49 2.67 14.14 16.42
N ALA A 50 2.98 14.75 15.27
CA ALA A 50 3.42 16.14 15.21
C ALA A 50 2.32 17.13 15.65
N ALA A 51 1.05 16.78 15.42
CA ALA A 51 -0.10 17.56 15.86
C ALA A 51 -0.46 17.37 17.34
N ALA A 52 0.11 16.38 18.03
CA ALA A 52 -0.16 16.13 19.43
C ALA A 52 0.29 17.34 20.28
N GLY A 53 -0.66 17.95 20.99
CA GLY A 53 -0.41 19.17 21.78
C GLY A 53 -0.67 20.49 21.04
N LEU A 54 -0.97 20.46 19.74
CA LEU A 54 -1.49 21.63 19.03
C LEU A 54 -2.97 21.87 19.37
N GLY A 55 -3.41 23.11 19.18
CA GLY A 55 -4.85 23.41 19.16
C GLY A 55 -5.53 22.74 17.95
N VAL A 56 -6.78 22.31 18.11
CA VAL A 56 -7.53 21.51 17.12
C VAL A 56 -7.50 22.11 15.70
N ALA A 57 -7.59 23.43 15.57
CA ALA A 57 -7.52 24.11 14.28
C ALA A 57 -6.15 23.93 13.59
N ALA A 58 -5.05 24.18 14.32
CA ALA A 58 -3.69 24.04 13.79
C ALA A 58 -3.34 22.57 13.51
N ALA A 59 -3.81 21.65 14.36
CA ALA A 59 -3.69 20.22 14.13
C ALA A 59 -4.37 19.79 12.81
N GLY A 60 -5.63 20.21 12.61
CA GLY A 60 -6.37 19.92 11.39
C GLY A 60 -5.68 20.49 10.15
N GLU A 61 -5.17 21.73 10.22
CA GLU A 61 -4.44 22.34 9.12
C GLU A 61 -3.18 21.55 8.73
N LEU A 62 -2.38 21.14 9.71
CA LEU A 62 -1.18 20.33 9.50
C LEU A 62 -1.53 19.00 8.83
N ILE A 63 -2.50 18.27 9.40
CA ILE A 63 -2.93 16.96 8.89
C ILE A 63 -3.42 17.11 7.44
N SER A 64 -4.27 18.08 7.15
CA SER A 64 -4.78 18.30 5.78
C SER A 64 -3.69 18.71 4.79
N ARG A 65 -2.63 19.40 5.22
CA ARG A 65 -1.46 19.67 4.35
C ARG A 65 -0.73 18.37 4.00
N VAL A 66 -0.51 17.49 4.99
CA VAL A 66 0.13 16.19 4.77
C VAL A 66 -0.74 15.29 3.89
N GLU A 67 -2.05 15.21 4.13
CA GLU A 67 -2.98 14.46 3.28
C GLU A 67 -2.88 14.86 1.80
N ARG A 68 -2.90 16.16 1.50
CA ARG A 68 -2.77 16.65 0.11
C ARG A 68 -1.42 16.30 -0.51
N ALA A 69 -0.34 16.49 0.24
CA ALA A 69 1.00 16.16 -0.23
C ALA A 69 1.14 14.65 -0.46
N ALA A 70 0.61 13.83 0.44
CA ALA A 70 0.64 12.39 0.34
C ALA A 70 -0.18 11.85 -0.82
N CYS A 71 -1.39 12.37 -1.05
CA CYS A 71 -2.19 12.07 -2.23
C CYS A 71 -1.45 12.40 -3.53
N THR A 72 -0.77 13.55 -3.59
CA THR A 72 -0.02 13.97 -4.78
C THR A 72 1.15 13.04 -5.04
N ALA A 73 1.99 12.77 -4.04
CA ALA A 73 3.13 11.86 -4.18
C ALA A 73 2.69 10.42 -4.50
N SER A 74 1.60 9.94 -3.90
CA SER A 74 1.03 8.62 -4.18
C SER A 74 0.55 8.49 -5.63
N ARG A 75 -0.11 9.53 -6.17
CA ARG A 75 -0.51 9.59 -7.58
C ARG A 75 0.70 9.52 -8.49
N ASP A 76 1.70 10.37 -8.26
CA ASP A 76 2.92 10.39 -9.08
C ASP A 76 3.64 9.03 -9.07
N ALA A 77 3.73 8.38 -7.91
CA ALA A 77 4.34 7.07 -7.75
C ALA A 77 3.58 5.98 -8.53
N LEU A 78 2.26 5.88 -8.34
CA LEU A 78 1.44 4.86 -9.02
C LEU A 78 1.35 5.11 -10.53
N ALA A 79 1.19 6.36 -10.95
CA ALA A 79 1.14 6.73 -12.37
C ALA A 79 2.46 6.40 -13.07
N THR A 80 3.60 6.64 -12.40
CA THR A 80 4.93 6.31 -12.93
C THR A 80 5.12 4.80 -13.04
N ALA A 81 4.75 4.04 -12.00
CA ALA A 81 4.79 2.59 -12.00
C ALA A 81 3.91 2.00 -13.11
N ALA A 82 2.67 2.50 -13.26
CA ALA A 82 1.75 2.06 -14.30
C ALA A 82 2.29 2.34 -15.71
N ARG A 83 2.77 3.57 -15.97
CA ARG A 83 3.38 3.92 -17.28
C ARG A 83 4.57 3.04 -17.63
N LYS A 84 5.43 2.71 -16.66
CA LYS A 84 6.57 1.82 -16.87
C LYS A 84 6.11 0.42 -17.29
N LEU A 85 5.17 -0.17 -16.55
CA LEU A 85 4.60 -1.48 -16.88
C LEU A 85 3.91 -1.51 -18.24
N THR A 86 3.14 -0.48 -18.57
CA THR A 86 2.50 -0.36 -19.89
C THR A 86 3.53 -0.21 -21.01
N GLY A 87 4.60 0.56 -20.80
CA GLY A 87 5.73 0.67 -21.73
C GLY A 87 6.44 -0.66 -21.96
N ASP A 88 6.51 -1.50 -20.93
CA ASP A 88 7.07 -2.86 -20.98
C ASP A 88 6.07 -3.91 -21.51
N GLY A 89 4.87 -3.50 -21.95
CA GLY A 89 3.90 -4.37 -22.58
C GLY A 89 2.95 -5.08 -21.62
N HIS A 90 2.72 -4.54 -20.43
CA HIS A 90 1.78 -5.05 -19.44
C HIS A 90 0.54 -4.15 -19.26
N ASP A 91 -0.62 -4.78 -19.14
CA ASP A 91 -1.86 -4.14 -18.72
C ASP A 91 -1.96 -4.17 -17.19
N VAL A 92 -2.08 -3.00 -16.56
CA VAL A 92 -2.08 -2.87 -15.10
C VAL A 92 -3.50 -2.87 -14.60
N LEU A 93 -3.93 -4.00 -14.02
CA LEU A 93 -5.33 -4.24 -13.68
C LEU A 93 -5.75 -3.47 -12.42
N GLY A 94 -4.82 -3.30 -11.47
CA GLY A 94 -5.16 -2.72 -10.18
C GLY A 94 -4.00 -2.62 -9.20
N VAL A 95 -4.36 -2.20 -7.99
CA VAL A 95 -3.47 -2.07 -6.84
C VAL A 95 -4.04 -2.84 -5.64
N ALA A 96 -3.19 -3.64 -5.00
CA ALA A 96 -3.49 -4.35 -3.76
C ALA A 96 -2.85 -3.63 -2.57
N LEU A 97 -3.68 -3.22 -1.61
CA LEU A 97 -3.30 -2.43 -0.43
C LEU A 97 -3.61 -3.16 0.88
N ASP A 98 -3.00 -2.71 1.97
CA ASP A 98 -3.32 -3.14 3.33
C ASP A 98 -4.65 -2.52 3.81
N LEU A 99 -5.48 -3.30 4.51
CA LEU A 99 -6.67 -2.79 5.22
C LEU A 99 -6.30 -1.95 6.44
N GLY A 100 -5.08 -2.11 6.97
CA GLY A 100 -4.66 -1.44 8.19
C GLY A 100 -5.41 -1.95 9.44
N ALA A 101 -5.25 -1.25 10.56
CA ALA A 101 -5.94 -1.63 11.80
C ALA A 101 -7.42 -1.23 11.79
N VAL A 102 -7.75 -0.10 11.14
CA VAL A 102 -9.11 0.45 11.08
C VAL A 102 -9.97 -0.35 10.12
N GLY A 103 -9.54 -0.51 8.86
CA GLY A 103 -10.27 -1.29 7.86
C GLY A 103 -10.48 -2.75 8.23
N ALA A 104 -9.56 -3.34 9.00
CA ALA A 104 -9.69 -4.71 9.52
C ALA A 104 -10.49 -4.81 10.84
N GLY A 105 -11.10 -3.72 11.34
CA GLY A 105 -11.94 -3.73 12.53
C GLY A 105 -11.20 -3.95 13.86
N ARG A 106 -9.87 -3.87 13.87
CA ARG A 106 -9.05 -3.98 15.10
C ARG A 106 -8.94 -2.67 15.87
N MET A 107 -9.29 -1.57 15.23
CA MET A 107 -9.30 -0.24 15.80
C MET A 107 -10.48 0.55 15.28
N THR A 108 -11.11 1.33 16.16
CA THR A 108 -12.09 2.34 15.79
C THR A 108 -11.53 3.69 16.22
N LEU A 109 -11.26 4.56 15.25
CA LEU A 109 -10.83 5.93 15.53
C LEU A 109 -12.03 6.75 16.02
N PRO A 110 -11.87 7.59 17.06
CA PRO A 110 -12.89 8.55 17.44
C PRO A 110 -13.20 9.56 16.32
N ASP A 111 -14.45 10.01 16.22
CA ASP A 111 -14.85 11.02 15.23
C ASP A 111 -14.21 12.40 15.49
N LYS A 112 -13.89 12.70 16.76
CA LYS A 112 -13.32 13.99 17.14
C LYS A 112 -11.80 13.95 17.11
N LEU A 113 -11.21 14.86 16.34
CA LEU A 113 -9.75 15.01 16.24
C LEU A 113 -9.08 15.16 17.61
N ALA A 114 -9.67 15.91 18.55
CA ALA A 114 -9.11 16.05 19.90
C ALA A 114 -9.00 14.71 20.65
N GLU A 115 -9.93 13.78 20.42
CA GLU A 115 -9.93 12.46 21.05
C GLU A 115 -8.90 11.53 20.38
N VAL A 116 -8.73 11.64 19.06
CA VAL A 116 -7.66 10.96 18.31
C VAL A 116 -6.29 11.41 18.82
N LEU A 117 -6.07 12.72 18.93
CA LEU A 117 -4.79 13.31 19.35
C LEU A 117 -4.40 12.99 20.81
N ALA A 118 -5.36 12.56 21.63
CA ALA A 118 -5.13 12.31 23.05
C ALA A 118 -4.47 10.95 23.35
N LYS A 119 -4.47 10.00 22.41
CA LYS A 119 -3.98 8.63 22.68
C LYS A 119 -3.04 8.14 21.60
N HIS A 120 -1.83 7.75 22.01
CA HIS A 120 -0.76 7.30 21.12
C HIS A 120 -1.17 6.20 20.11
N HIS A 121 -1.98 5.23 20.52
CA HIS A 121 -2.44 4.18 19.60
C HIS A 121 -3.38 4.71 18.51
N PHE A 122 -4.18 5.75 18.79
CA PHE A 122 -5.01 6.40 17.77
C PHE A 122 -4.16 7.22 16.78
N LEU A 123 -3.05 7.81 17.23
CA LEU A 123 -2.12 8.50 16.34
C LEU A 123 -1.57 7.54 15.27
N HIS A 124 -1.06 6.38 15.69
CA HIS A 124 -0.59 5.36 14.76
C HIS A 124 -1.68 4.85 13.82
N GLY A 125 -2.89 4.63 14.33
CA GLY A 125 -4.01 4.18 13.50
C GLY A 125 -4.39 5.22 12.44
N ALA A 126 -4.48 6.49 12.83
CA ALA A 126 -4.85 7.58 11.94
C ALA A 126 -3.76 7.89 10.90
N GLU A 127 -2.49 7.73 11.25
CA GLU A 127 -1.38 7.86 10.29
C GLU A 127 -1.37 6.74 9.27
N GLY A 128 -1.57 5.49 9.69
CA GLY A 128 -1.72 4.37 8.76
C GLY A 128 -2.88 4.61 7.80
N GLU A 129 -4.04 4.98 8.34
CA GLU A 129 -5.24 5.26 7.52
C GLU A 129 -5.00 6.39 6.51
N LEU A 130 -4.28 7.44 6.90
CA LEU A 130 -3.94 8.56 6.01
C LEU A 130 -3.20 8.08 4.75
N TYR A 131 -2.16 7.25 4.90
CA TYR A 131 -1.40 6.77 3.74
C TYR A 131 -2.14 5.68 2.96
N HIS A 132 -2.91 4.82 3.63
CA HIS A 132 -3.78 3.85 2.96
C HIS A 132 -4.83 4.54 2.07
N GLU A 133 -5.48 5.59 2.56
CA GLU A 133 -6.45 6.37 1.79
C GLU A 133 -5.78 7.19 0.68
N ALA A 134 -4.61 7.78 0.93
CA ALA A 134 -3.86 8.49 -0.11
C ALA A 134 -3.50 7.58 -1.30
N LEU A 135 -3.06 6.34 -1.03
CA LEU A 135 -2.76 5.35 -2.06
C LEU A 135 -4.02 4.86 -2.78
N ALA A 136 -5.11 4.62 -2.06
CA ALA A 136 -6.36 4.17 -2.67
C ALA A 136 -6.99 5.24 -3.56
N GLU A 137 -7.00 6.49 -3.11
CA GLU A 137 -7.47 7.63 -3.91
C GLU A 137 -6.59 7.87 -5.14
N ALA A 138 -5.27 7.70 -4.97
CA ALA A 138 -4.33 7.76 -6.08
C ALA A 138 -4.62 6.67 -7.13
N ALA A 139 -4.78 5.42 -6.71
CA ALA A 139 -5.09 4.31 -7.60
C ALA A 139 -6.40 4.53 -8.37
N ARG A 140 -7.48 4.96 -7.69
CA ARG A 140 -8.77 5.28 -8.34
C ARG A 140 -8.63 6.40 -9.38
N THR A 141 -7.82 7.42 -9.08
CA THR A 141 -7.56 8.53 -10.02
C THR A 141 -6.89 8.05 -11.29
N GLU A 142 -5.94 7.13 -11.16
CA GLU A 142 -5.25 6.50 -12.29
C GLU A 142 -6.11 5.43 -13.01
N GLY A 143 -7.37 5.25 -12.59
CA GLY A 143 -8.30 4.27 -13.17
C GLY A 143 -7.98 2.83 -12.80
N LEU A 144 -7.16 2.61 -11.78
CA LEU A 144 -6.77 1.28 -11.30
C LEU A 144 -7.79 0.74 -10.30
N ALA A 145 -8.15 -0.54 -10.43
CA ALA A 145 -8.97 -1.21 -9.42
C ALA A 145 -8.24 -1.24 -8.07
N VAL A 146 -8.98 -1.07 -6.96
CA VAL A 146 -8.41 -1.11 -5.60
C VAL A 146 -8.93 -2.33 -4.87
N SER A 147 -8.01 -3.22 -4.51
CA SER A 147 -8.27 -4.38 -3.66
C SER A 147 -7.56 -4.18 -2.33
N ARG A 148 -8.21 -4.53 -1.22
CA ARG A 148 -7.61 -4.44 0.12
C ARG A 148 -7.64 -5.79 0.81
N TYR A 149 -6.55 -6.12 1.49
CA TYR A 149 -6.41 -7.34 2.29
C TYR A 149 -5.91 -7.01 3.68
N ASP A 150 -6.21 -7.88 4.65
CA ASP A 150 -5.61 -7.79 5.96
C ASP A 150 -4.21 -8.41 5.92
N PHE A 151 -3.16 -7.58 5.96
CA PHE A 151 -1.78 -8.07 5.84
C PHE A 151 -1.34 -8.94 7.02
N LYS A 152 -2.09 -8.94 8.14
CA LYS A 152 -1.84 -9.89 9.23
C LYS A 152 -2.26 -11.31 8.88
N GLU A 153 -3.30 -11.47 8.08
CA GLU A 153 -3.89 -12.77 7.69
C GLU A 153 -3.60 -13.13 6.22
N LEU A 154 -2.93 -12.24 5.49
CA LEU A 154 -2.70 -12.34 4.05
C LEU A 154 -2.03 -13.65 3.63
N ARG A 155 -1.04 -14.12 4.40
CA ARG A 155 -0.32 -15.36 4.08
C ARG A 155 -1.21 -16.59 4.21
N ASP A 156 -2.04 -16.64 5.25
CA ASP A 156 -3.00 -17.73 5.46
C ASP A 156 -4.11 -17.67 4.41
N THR A 157 -4.60 -16.46 4.11
CA THR A 157 -5.58 -16.21 3.04
C THR A 157 -5.05 -16.70 1.70
N ALA A 158 -3.81 -16.35 1.34
CA ALA A 158 -3.22 -16.78 0.08
C ALA A 158 -2.97 -18.29 0.04
N ALA A 159 -2.48 -18.89 1.13
CA ALA A 159 -2.30 -20.33 1.21
C ALA A 159 -3.63 -21.10 1.07
N HIS A 160 -4.72 -20.53 1.58
CA HIS A 160 -6.06 -21.08 1.44
C HIS A 160 -6.59 -20.97 0.01
N LEU A 161 -6.45 -19.81 -0.63
CA LEU A 161 -7.04 -19.53 -1.95
C LEU A 161 -6.19 -20.04 -3.13
N LEU A 162 -4.87 -19.87 -3.06
CA LEU A 162 -3.92 -20.20 -4.15
C LEU A 162 -3.11 -21.47 -3.87
N GLY A 163 -3.42 -22.15 -2.76
CA GLY A 163 -2.77 -23.38 -2.32
C GLY A 163 -1.54 -23.16 -1.45
N PRO A 164 -1.16 -24.18 -0.63
CA PRO A 164 -0.18 -24.03 0.45
C PRO A 164 1.24 -23.69 -0.02
N GLY A 165 1.57 -23.96 -1.30
CA GLY A 165 2.88 -23.66 -1.87
C GLY A 165 3.08 -22.20 -2.28
N VAL A 166 2.02 -21.39 -2.38
CA VAL A 166 2.11 -20.02 -2.94
C VAL A 166 3.05 -19.13 -2.14
N VAL A 167 2.98 -19.25 -0.80
CA VAL A 167 3.79 -18.47 0.12
C VAL A 167 5.28 -18.78 -0.07
N GLY A 168 5.62 -20.07 -0.22
CA GLY A 168 6.98 -20.51 -0.52
C GLY A 168 7.47 -20.03 -1.89
N ARG A 169 6.59 -20.02 -2.90
CA ARG A 169 6.90 -19.49 -4.24
C ARG A 169 7.24 -18.00 -4.19
N VAL A 170 6.38 -17.17 -3.58
CA VAL A 170 6.62 -15.72 -3.44
C VAL A 170 7.87 -15.42 -2.63
N ASP A 171 8.10 -16.15 -1.53
CA ASP A 171 9.34 -16.02 -0.75
C ASP A 171 10.59 -16.38 -1.58
N GLY A 172 10.46 -17.36 -2.48
CA GLY A 172 11.50 -17.84 -3.40
C GLY A 172 11.85 -16.88 -4.54
N LEU A 173 11.00 -15.90 -4.85
CA LEU A 173 11.23 -14.90 -5.91
C LEU A 173 12.48 -14.03 -5.66
N ARG A 174 13.04 -14.05 -4.45
CA ARG A 174 14.36 -13.48 -4.16
C ARG A 174 15.44 -13.96 -5.14
N SER A 175 15.36 -15.20 -5.64
CA SER A 175 16.32 -15.71 -6.63
C SER A 175 16.27 -14.95 -7.97
N GLN A 176 15.13 -14.37 -8.31
CA GLN A 176 14.93 -13.58 -9.53
C GLN A 176 15.36 -12.12 -9.33
N VAL A 177 15.03 -11.50 -8.19
CA VAL A 177 15.19 -10.05 -7.98
C VAL A 177 16.31 -9.64 -7.03
N GLY A 178 16.99 -10.60 -6.40
CA GLY A 178 18.05 -10.36 -5.43
C GLY A 178 17.58 -9.68 -4.14
N SER A 179 18.53 -9.17 -3.37
CA SER A 179 18.26 -8.39 -2.15
C SER A 179 17.99 -6.92 -2.49
N PRO A 180 17.08 -6.22 -1.79
CA PRO A 180 16.25 -6.69 -0.66
C PRO A 180 15.00 -7.48 -1.11
N TRP A 181 14.61 -8.48 -0.31
CA TRP A 181 13.33 -9.21 -0.44
C TRP A 181 12.74 -9.46 0.96
N THR A 182 12.38 -8.35 1.61
CA THR A 182 11.89 -8.32 3.00
C THR A 182 10.45 -8.80 3.09
N ARG A 183 9.91 -8.87 4.31
CA ARG A 183 8.49 -9.16 4.55
C ARG A 183 7.58 -8.20 3.78
N ASP A 184 7.87 -6.90 3.79
CA ASP A 184 7.08 -5.89 3.06
C ASP A 184 6.97 -6.20 1.55
N HIS A 185 8.09 -6.61 0.93
CA HIS A 185 8.09 -6.99 -0.48
C HIS A 185 7.26 -8.25 -0.72
N LYS A 186 7.39 -9.25 0.14
CA LYS A 186 6.69 -10.53 0.02
C LYS A 186 5.18 -10.37 0.24
N ASP A 187 4.78 -9.58 1.23
CA ASP A 187 3.36 -9.34 1.52
C ASP A 187 2.74 -8.49 0.41
N ALA A 188 3.44 -7.45 -0.09
CA ALA A 188 3.00 -6.71 -1.28
C ALA A 188 2.85 -7.63 -2.50
N ALA A 189 3.85 -8.45 -2.81
CA ALA A 189 3.80 -9.42 -3.92
C ALA A 189 2.63 -10.41 -3.78
N LEU A 190 2.39 -10.92 -2.57
CA LEU A 190 1.34 -11.90 -2.32
C LEU A 190 -0.05 -11.29 -2.47
N ALA A 191 -0.24 -10.05 -2.01
CA ALA A 191 -1.48 -9.30 -2.21
C ALA A 191 -1.73 -9.04 -3.71
N ALA A 192 -0.70 -8.65 -4.46
CA ALA A 192 -0.82 -8.47 -5.91
C ALA A 192 -1.21 -9.76 -6.63
N LEU A 193 -0.61 -10.89 -6.24
CA LEU A 193 -0.88 -12.19 -6.84
C LEU A 193 -2.32 -12.68 -6.57
N LEU A 194 -2.87 -12.40 -5.39
CA LEU A 194 -4.27 -12.68 -5.06
C LEU A 194 -5.25 -11.94 -5.97
N VAL A 195 -4.98 -10.67 -6.27
CA VAL A 195 -5.81 -9.89 -7.20
C VAL A 195 -5.65 -10.43 -8.61
N LEU A 196 -4.41 -10.68 -9.05
CA LEU A 196 -4.12 -11.14 -10.41
C LEU A 196 -4.82 -12.48 -10.73
N ASP A 197 -4.98 -13.37 -9.76
CA ASP A 197 -5.71 -14.63 -9.93
C ASP A 197 -7.24 -14.46 -9.92
N GLY A 198 -7.75 -13.48 -9.16
CA GLY A 198 -9.17 -13.20 -9.02
C GLY A 198 -9.80 -12.46 -10.22
N GLU A 199 -9.00 -11.85 -11.09
CA GLU A 199 -9.47 -11.17 -12.29
C GLU A 199 -9.84 -12.16 -13.41
N PRO A 200 -10.98 -11.98 -14.10
CA PRO A 200 -11.35 -12.85 -15.21
C PRO A 200 -10.32 -12.74 -16.35
N ARG A 201 -9.80 -13.89 -16.79
CA ARG A 201 -8.82 -14.01 -17.87
C ARG A 201 -9.45 -13.87 -19.25
#